data_AF-A0A958UE29-F1
#
_entry.id   AF-A0A958UE29-F1
#
_cell.length_a   1.000
_cell.length_b   1.000
_cell.length_c   1.000
_cell.angle_alpha   90.00
_cell.angle_beta   90.00
_cell.angle_gamma   90.00
#
_symmetry.space_group_name_H-M   'P 1'
#
loop_
_entity.id
_entity.type
_entity.pdbx_description
1 polymer ?
#
loop_
_entity_poly.entity_id
_entity_poly.type
_entity_poly.pdbx_seq_one_letter_code
_entity_poly.pdbx_strand_id
1 'polypeptide(L)'
;MKLKKLIVFFIFLLLTLAVTAQIDNEAMPAAKFYSDRITDEYGNPLSGIRVRIKSTNISTITDANGEFKINAKNGDIIELSKNGRIINTYRLNGSTYYEVEDKSEQVLENANVYKSSRSKKLEYNTADVFNSYIDSANNAKKSNPTQSIDYVEEALLMANASRNKEQIAQSYVVLGDIYMNLKQYDLASDNYKIALDNVKNAPNQLKYAKALLLSGNYRESENQFNGLLKERKLSTLQQIEIHEGLADVYFKINQLSDAEREYQTALTLSKKVNNTAKIAELNGKLSLLLEAKGQTVKAERFLLQANDSIANKNPQNAAIASKKVADFYSRNNNVEKEVQQRKQTLNSLVDNNLDRVEDDEVVITKQRAKLDLGNALLKQKNVQEAIPILEESAEDAENINDIETQKDAVQKLSEAYVYLGDDDKALFNYKKYVALVDELYQQKEKEIDAIVSLNKNLTEKQSRINSLEKDRELTESKLQLYQTEQELTTENYRRQQLIIYSLIAGVLLLLLSLFWMFRSNKQRRLANN
;
A
#
# COMPACT_ATOMS: atom_id res chain seq x y z
N MET A 1 -15.10 50.11 -58.44
CA MET A 1 -14.84 48.70 -58.85
C MET A 1 -14.32 47.78 -57.73
N LYS A 2 -13.78 48.29 -56.61
CA LYS A 2 -13.23 47.47 -55.51
C LYS A 2 -14.29 46.90 -54.54
N LEU A 3 -15.42 47.58 -54.35
CA LEU A 3 -16.47 47.13 -53.42
C LEU A 3 -17.27 45.92 -53.94
N LYS A 4 -17.50 45.83 -55.27
CA LYS A 4 -18.14 44.67 -55.89
C LYS A 4 -17.30 43.39 -55.82
N LYS A 5 -15.96 43.51 -55.85
CA LYS A 5 -15.06 42.34 -55.69
C LYS A 5 -15.01 41.82 -54.25
N LEU A 6 -15.16 42.70 -53.25
CA LEU A 6 -15.19 42.31 -51.84
C LEU A 6 -16.48 41.56 -51.48
N ILE A 7 -17.62 41.98 -52.03
CA ILE A 7 -18.92 41.34 -51.80
C ILE A 7 -18.99 39.96 -52.46
N VAL A 8 -18.43 39.81 -53.68
CA VAL A 8 -18.35 38.50 -54.35
C VAL A 8 -17.42 37.55 -53.59
N PHE A 9 -16.33 38.04 -53.00
CA PHE A 9 -15.43 37.22 -52.18
C PHE A 9 -16.10 36.77 -50.87
N PHE A 10 -16.91 37.64 -50.24
CA PHE A 10 -17.65 37.30 -49.02
C PHE A 10 -18.79 36.30 -49.28
N ILE A 11 -19.47 36.40 -50.43
CA ILE A 11 -20.50 35.43 -50.86
C ILE A 11 -19.87 34.07 -51.20
N PHE A 12 -18.65 34.06 -51.78
CA PHE A 12 -17.92 32.82 -52.06
C PHE A 12 -17.41 32.13 -50.79
N LEU A 13 -17.02 32.90 -49.76
CA LEU A 13 -16.59 32.38 -48.46
C LEU A 13 -17.76 31.81 -47.62
N LEU A 14 -18.97 32.34 -47.81
CA LEU A 14 -20.19 31.84 -47.17
C LEU A 14 -20.79 30.60 -47.85
N LEU A 15 -20.46 30.32 -49.11
CA LEU A 15 -20.94 29.14 -49.83
C LEU A 15 -20.11 27.86 -49.60
N THR A 16 -18.92 27.95 -49.00
CA THR A 16 -18.06 26.78 -48.72
C THR A 16 -18.29 26.15 -47.35
N LEU A 17 -19.25 26.65 -46.56
CA LEU A 17 -19.60 26.12 -45.23
C LEU A 17 -20.88 25.26 -45.20
N ALA A 18 -21.48 24.97 -46.37
CA ALA A 18 -22.62 24.07 -46.48
C ALA A 18 -22.20 22.75 -47.14
N VAL A 19 -21.46 21.91 -46.40
CA VAL A 19 -21.43 20.47 -46.66
C VAL A 19 -22.43 19.84 -45.71
N THR A 20 -23.58 19.47 -46.25
CA THR A 20 -24.58 18.65 -45.57
C THR A 20 -24.04 17.25 -45.35
N ALA A 21 -24.28 16.75 -44.15
CA ALA A 21 -24.10 15.37 -43.74
C ALA A 21 -24.78 14.39 -44.72
N GLN A 22 -24.06 13.33 -45.09
CA GLN A 22 -24.67 12.10 -45.54
C GLN A 22 -24.64 11.14 -44.36
N ILE A 23 -25.84 10.86 -43.84
CA ILE A 23 -26.09 9.92 -42.75
C ILE A 23 -26.06 8.52 -43.39
N ASP A 24 -25.03 7.74 -43.06
CA ASP A 24 -25.13 6.30 -43.19
C ASP A 24 -26.10 5.81 -42.10
N ASN A 25 -27.25 5.33 -42.54
CA ASN A 25 -28.23 4.61 -41.73
C ASN A 25 -27.63 3.24 -41.36
N GLU A 26 -26.74 3.21 -40.39
CA GLU A 26 -26.66 2.06 -39.51
C GLU A 26 -27.81 2.18 -38.51
N ALA A 27 -28.68 1.17 -38.49
CA ALA A 27 -29.75 1.08 -37.51
C ALA A 27 -29.15 1.19 -36.09
N MET A 28 -29.33 2.35 -35.45
CA MET A 28 -28.87 2.58 -34.10
C MET A 28 -29.46 1.49 -33.19
N PRO A 29 -28.64 0.83 -32.36
CA PRO A 29 -29.17 -0.04 -31.32
C PRO A 29 -30.08 0.82 -30.42
N ALA A 30 -31.26 0.28 -30.08
CA ALA A 30 -32.24 0.96 -29.23
C ALA A 30 -31.55 1.60 -28.01
N ALA A 31 -31.64 2.92 -27.88
CA ALA A 31 -31.04 3.65 -26.77
C ALA A 31 -31.59 3.10 -25.45
N LYS A 32 -30.73 2.45 -24.66
CA LYS A 32 -31.12 1.88 -23.37
C LYS A 32 -31.15 3.02 -22.36
N PHE A 33 -32.35 3.51 -22.05
CA PHE A 33 -32.53 4.58 -21.08
C PHE A 33 -32.60 4.01 -19.67
N TYR A 34 -31.78 4.54 -18.77
CA TYR A 34 -31.87 4.30 -17.34
C TYR A 34 -32.83 5.34 -16.74
N SER A 35 -33.80 4.88 -15.95
CA SER A 35 -34.75 5.75 -15.26
C SER A 35 -34.74 5.39 -13.78
N ASP A 36 -34.66 6.39 -12.91
CA ASP A 36 -34.55 6.19 -11.47
C ASP A 36 -35.04 7.43 -10.72
N ARG A 37 -35.23 7.30 -9.39
CA ARG A 37 -35.77 8.35 -8.53
C ARG A 37 -34.80 8.68 -7.40
N ILE A 38 -34.55 9.97 -7.19
CA ILE A 38 -33.64 10.47 -6.17
C ILE A 38 -34.47 11.05 -5.02
N THR A 39 -34.26 10.53 -3.82
CA THR A 39 -34.89 11.00 -2.58
C THR A 39 -33.85 11.42 -1.54
N ASP A 40 -34.27 12.14 -0.51
CA ASP A 40 -33.49 12.32 0.71
C ASP A 40 -33.56 11.07 1.62
N GLU A 41 -32.87 11.13 2.75
CA GLU A 41 -32.80 10.08 3.78
C GLU A 41 -34.16 9.76 4.43
N TYR A 42 -35.16 10.64 4.31
CA TYR A 42 -36.52 10.44 4.80
C TYR A 42 -37.48 9.96 3.70
N GLY A 43 -36.97 9.72 2.49
CA GLY A 43 -37.75 9.26 1.33
C GLY A 43 -38.50 10.37 0.57
N ASN A 44 -38.25 11.65 0.86
CA ASN A 44 -38.87 12.75 0.12
C ASN A 44 -38.16 12.96 -1.23
N PRO A 45 -38.89 13.21 -2.32
CA PRO A 45 -38.30 13.38 -3.65
C PRO A 45 -37.45 14.66 -3.78
N LEU A 46 -36.28 14.52 -4.41
CA LEU A 46 -35.35 15.63 -4.64
C LEU A 46 -35.41 16.12 -6.09
N SER A 47 -36.11 17.23 -6.29
CA SER A 47 -36.20 17.95 -7.57
C SER A 47 -34.97 18.83 -7.83
N GLY A 48 -34.62 19.02 -9.11
CA GLY A 48 -33.55 19.93 -9.52
C GLY A 48 -32.12 19.42 -9.32
N ILE A 49 -31.96 18.10 -9.10
CA ILE A 49 -30.65 17.46 -9.04
C ILE A 49 -30.16 17.21 -10.46
N ARG A 50 -28.97 17.70 -10.77
CA ARG A 50 -28.29 17.41 -12.04
C ARG A 50 -27.65 16.03 -11.96
N VAL A 51 -28.08 15.15 -12.86
CA VAL A 51 -27.54 13.80 -13.05
C VAL A 51 -26.65 13.81 -14.27
N ARG A 52 -25.36 13.51 -14.13
CA ARG A 52 -24.38 13.51 -15.24
C ARG A 52 -23.60 12.21 -15.29
N ILE A 53 -23.33 11.72 -16.49
CA ILE A 53 -22.36 10.63 -16.67
C ILE A 53 -20.95 11.23 -16.70
N LYS A 54 -20.11 10.91 -15.72
CA LYS A 54 -18.80 11.57 -15.51
C LYS A 54 -17.86 11.45 -16.72
N SER A 55 -17.90 10.33 -17.44
CA SER A 55 -17.08 10.08 -18.63
C SER A 55 -17.61 10.79 -19.89
N THR A 56 -18.79 11.43 -19.84
CA THR A 56 -19.42 12.07 -21.00
C THR A 56 -20.00 13.46 -20.65
N ASN A 57 -20.59 14.11 -21.65
CA ASN A 57 -21.34 15.35 -21.47
C ASN A 57 -22.85 15.12 -21.39
N ILE A 58 -23.29 13.85 -21.30
CA ILE A 58 -24.70 13.51 -21.15
C ILE A 58 -25.12 13.82 -19.72
N SER A 59 -26.14 14.66 -19.57
CA SER A 59 -26.74 14.99 -18.29
C SER A 59 -28.24 15.23 -18.41
N THR A 60 -28.94 15.06 -17.30
CA THR A 60 -30.37 15.36 -17.14
C THR A 60 -30.59 16.00 -15.76
N ILE A 61 -31.81 16.42 -15.48
CA ILE A 61 -32.20 17.02 -14.19
C ILE A 61 -33.43 16.28 -13.67
N THR A 62 -33.49 16.02 -12.36
CA THR A 62 -34.66 15.41 -11.74
C THR A 62 -35.88 16.33 -11.78
N ASP A 63 -37.05 15.74 -12.03
CA ASP A 63 -38.34 16.44 -12.01
C ASP A 63 -38.86 16.70 -10.59
N ALA A 64 -40.08 17.25 -10.48
CA ALA A 64 -40.72 17.56 -9.20
C ALA A 64 -40.92 16.33 -8.28
N ASN A 65 -40.96 15.13 -8.86
CA ASN A 65 -41.08 13.87 -8.15
C ASN A 65 -39.70 13.22 -7.89
N GLY A 66 -38.61 13.90 -8.21
CA GLY A 66 -37.24 13.39 -8.04
C GLY A 66 -36.84 12.37 -9.10
N GLU A 67 -37.65 12.18 -10.14
CA GLU A 67 -37.40 11.18 -11.18
C GLU A 67 -36.51 11.74 -12.29
N PHE A 68 -35.65 10.91 -12.86
CA PHE A 68 -34.85 11.27 -14.01
C PHE A 68 -34.75 10.12 -15.01
N LYS A 69 -34.45 10.47 -16.26
CA LYS A 69 -34.16 9.52 -17.34
C LYS A 69 -32.90 9.94 -18.08
N ILE A 70 -31.94 9.03 -18.20
CA ILE A 70 -30.63 9.31 -18.81
C ILE A 70 -30.19 8.12 -19.69
N ASN A 71 -29.53 8.42 -20.81
CA ASN A 71 -28.97 7.38 -21.69
C ASN A 71 -27.58 6.97 -21.17
N ALA A 72 -27.53 5.88 -20.42
CA ALA A 72 -26.34 5.39 -19.73
C ALA A 72 -26.13 3.89 -19.94
N LYS A 73 -24.88 3.44 -19.90
CA LYS A 73 -24.48 2.03 -20.01
C LYS A 73 -24.09 1.46 -18.64
N ASN A 74 -24.25 0.16 -18.45
CA ASN A 74 -23.73 -0.52 -17.25
C ASN A 74 -22.22 -0.28 -17.14
N GLY A 75 -21.77 0.10 -15.95
CA GLY A 75 -20.39 0.50 -15.66
C GLY A 75 -20.16 2.01 -15.71
N ASP A 76 -21.09 2.81 -16.26
CA ASP A 76 -20.99 4.28 -16.23
C ASP A 76 -21.07 4.82 -14.80
N ILE A 77 -20.33 5.90 -14.55
CA ILE A 77 -20.33 6.60 -13.26
C ILE A 77 -21.29 7.78 -13.36
N ILE A 78 -22.36 7.74 -12.55
CA ILE A 78 -23.35 8.78 -12.41
C ILE A 78 -22.91 9.73 -11.29
N GLU A 79 -22.89 11.02 -11.61
CA GLU A 79 -22.60 12.12 -10.71
C GLU A 79 -23.88 12.92 -10.49
N LEU A 80 -24.30 13.01 -9.24
CA LEU A 80 -25.41 13.83 -8.78
C LEU A 80 -24.84 15.14 -8.27
N SER A 81 -25.37 16.27 -8.73
CA SER A 81 -24.96 17.59 -8.29
C SER A 81 -26.13 18.54 -8.09
N LYS A 82 -26.05 19.40 -7.08
CA LYS A 82 -27.03 20.47 -6.81
C LYS A 82 -26.26 21.77 -6.63
N ASN A 83 -26.70 22.83 -7.31
CA ASN A 83 -26.09 24.17 -7.24
C ASN A 83 -24.56 24.16 -7.47
N GLY A 84 -24.08 23.31 -8.40
CA GLY A 84 -22.65 23.21 -8.74
C GLY A 84 -21.80 22.41 -7.76
N ARG A 85 -22.38 21.83 -6.71
CA ARG A 85 -21.71 20.91 -5.78
C ARG A 85 -22.12 19.47 -6.08
N ILE A 86 -21.15 18.57 -6.13
CA ILE A 86 -21.40 17.13 -6.25
C ILE A 86 -21.93 16.65 -4.90
N ILE A 87 -23.09 16.01 -4.91
CA ILE A 87 -23.75 15.47 -3.71
C ILE A 87 -23.57 13.95 -3.63
N ASN A 88 -23.41 13.25 -4.75
CA ASN A 88 -23.14 11.82 -4.75
C ASN A 88 -22.53 11.37 -6.09
N THR A 89 -21.75 10.28 -6.08
CA THR A 89 -21.34 9.57 -7.29
C THR A 89 -21.48 8.08 -7.12
N TYR A 90 -22.11 7.38 -8.07
CA TYR A 90 -22.26 5.92 -8.02
C TYR A 90 -22.06 5.29 -9.40
N ARG A 91 -21.71 4.00 -9.41
CA ARG A 91 -21.55 3.24 -10.66
C ARG A 91 -22.82 2.47 -10.98
N LEU A 92 -23.28 2.53 -12.23
CA LEU A 92 -24.43 1.76 -12.69
C LEU A 92 -24.08 0.28 -12.82
N ASN A 93 -24.39 -0.51 -11.79
CA ASN A 93 -24.05 -1.94 -11.74
C ASN A 93 -25.24 -2.88 -11.98
N GLY A 94 -26.40 -2.36 -12.43
CA GLY A 94 -27.56 -3.20 -12.79
C GLY A 94 -28.31 -3.83 -11.61
N SER A 95 -28.11 -3.32 -10.39
CA SER A 95 -28.73 -3.79 -9.15
C SER A 95 -29.58 -2.67 -8.55
N THR A 96 -30.89 -2.88 -8.44
CA THR A 96 -31.85 -2.02 -7.76
C THR A 96 -31.84 -2.33 -6.26
N TYR A 97 -31.05 -1.62 -5.47
CA TYR A 97 -31.21 -1.32 -4.02
C TYR A 97 -29.87 -0.87 -3.46
N TYR A 98 -29.77 0.38 -2.99
CA TYR A 98 -28.68 0.87 -2.15
C TYR A 98 -29.25 1.87 -1.14
N GLU A 99 -28.95 1.62 0.13
CA GLU A 99 -29.26 2.47 1.27
C GLU A 99 -28.23 3.61 1.33
N VAL A 100 -28.71 4.84 1.39
CA VAL A 100 -27.89 6.05 1.49
C VAL A 100 -27.60 6.28 2.97
N GLU A 101 -26.34 6.12 3.37
CA GLU A 101 -25.88 6.60 4.68
C GLU A 101 -25.29 8.01 4.46
N ASP A 102 -26.08 9.04 4.79
CA ASP A 102 -25.58 10.41 4.88
C ASP A 102 -24.72 10.54 6.14
N LYS A 103 -23.39 10.58 5.96
CA LYS A 103 -22.43 10.87 7.04
C LYS A 103 -21.92 12.31 7.01
N SER A 104 -22.53 13.18 6.20
CA SER A 104 -22.08 14.57 6.09
C SER A 104 -22.57 15.45 7.24
N GLU A 105 -23.67 15.10 7.92
CA GLU A 105 -24.16 15.84 9.09
C GLU A 105 -23.63 15.35 10.45
N GLN A 106 -23.08 14.13 10.56
CA GLN A 106 -22.52 13.64 11.84
C GLN A 106 -21.20 14.29 12.27
N VAL A 107 -20.54 15.05 11.40
CA VAL A 107 -19.25 15.71 11.73
C VAL A 107 -19.46 17.03 12.48
N LEU A 108 -20.66 17.65 12.41
CA LEU A 108 -20.93 18.90 13.13
C LEU A 108 -21.66 18.69 14.47
N GLU A 109 -22.28 17.53 14.70
CA GLU A 109 -23.01 17.24 15.95
C GLU A 109 -22.20 16.42 16.96
N ASN A 110 -21.21 15.63 16.52
CA ASN A 110 -20.37 14.83 17.42
C ASN A 110 -19.32 15.64 18.21
N ALA A 111 -19.19 16.95 17.94
CA ALA A 111 -18.44 17.86 18.80
C ALA A 111 -19.23 18.31 20.06
N ASN A 112 -20.54 18.03 20.14
CA ASN A 112 -21.41 18.50 21.23
C ASN A 112 -21.91 17.40 22.19
N VAL A 113 -21.51 16.14 22.01
CA VAL A 113 -21.87 15.03 22.92
C VAL A 113 -20.92 14.93 24.10
N TYR A 114 -20.66 16.03 24.81
CA TYR A 114 -20.18 16.02 26.20
C TYR A 114 -20.63 17.30 26.93
N LYS A 115 -21.95 17.47 27.07
CA LYS A 115 -22.51 18.34 28.11
C LYS A 115 -23.23 17.50 29.15
N SER A 116 -22.43 16.90 30.02
CA SER A 116 -22.85 16.49 31.35
C SER A 116 -21.76 16.89 32.34
N SER A 117 -22.17 17.68 33.34
CA SER A 117 -21.47 17.88 34.62
C SER A 117 -20.21 18.75 34.61
N ARG A 118 -20.44 20.07 34.66
CA ARG A 118 -19.64 21.12 35.35
C ARG A 118 -18.29 20.65 35.95
N SER A 119 -17.22 20.62 35.15
CA SER A 119 -15.84 20.80 35.64
C SER A 119 -14.87 21.12 34.48
N LYS A 120 -14.01 22.14 34.70
CA LYS A 120 -12.82 22.56 33.94
C LYS A 120 -12.83 22.47 32.39
N LYS A 121 -12.87 23.64 31.75
CA LYS A 121 -12.46 23.86 30.36
C LYS A 121 -10.98 23.45 30.19
N LEU A 122 -10.74 22.23 29.73
CA LEU A 122 -9.44 21.78 29.18
C LEU A 122 -9.49 22.05 27.68
N GLU A 123 -8.77 23.08 27.26
CA GLU A 123 -8.49 23.36 25.86
C GLU A 123 -7.46 22.32 25.41
N TYR A 124 -7.93 21.16 24.93
CA TYR A 124 -7.03 20.12 24.42
C TYR A 124 -6.32 20.67 23.18
N ASN A 125 -4.99 20.68 23.21
CA ASN A 125 -4.16 21.06 22.08
C ASN A 125 -4.43 20.06 20.93
N THR A 126 -4.81 20.54 19.75
CA THR A 126 -5.08 19.71 18.57
C THR A 126 -3.92 18.77 18.23
N ALA A 127 -2.67 19.18 18.54
CA ALA A 127 -1.50 18.32 18.39
C ALA A 127 -1.51 17.12 19.35
N ASP A 128 -1.99 17.29 20.59
CA ASP A 128 -2.06 16.21 21.58
C ASP A 128 -3.11 15.18 21.19
N VAL A 129 -4.25 15.64 20.66
CA VAL A 129 -5.31 14.75 20.17
C VAL A 129 -4.83 13.95 18.95
N PHE A 130 -4.16 14.59 18.00
CA PHE A 130 -3.52 13.91 16.86
C PHE A 130 -2.54 12.82 17.34
N ASN A 131 -1.64 13.17 18.27
CA ASN A 131 -0.66 12.23 18.81
C ASN A 131 -1.35 11.05 19.51
N SER A 132 -2.45 11.29 20.24
CA SER A 132 -3.24 10.23 20.88
C SER A 132 -3.82 9.24 19.87
N TYR A 133 -4.31 9.70 18.72
CA TYR A 133 -4.75 8.81 17.64
C TYR A 133 -3.61 8.02 17.02
N ILE A 134 -2.46 8.66 16.78
CA ILE A 134 -1.26 7.97 16.26
C ILE A 134 -0.76 6.90 17.24
N ASP A 135 -0.75 7.17 18.54
CA ASP A 135 -0.35 6.21 19.57
C ASP A 135 -1.35 5.05 19.64
N SER A 136 -2.65 5.34 19.58
CA SER A 136 -3.71 4.32 19.54
C SER A 136 -3.59 3.43 18.31
N ALA A 137 -3.32 4.01 17.14
CA ALA A 137 -3.05 3.28 15.91
C ALA A 137 -1.82 2.36 16.08
N ASN A 138 -0.71 2.90 16.59
CA ASN A 138 0.52 2.12 16.79
C ASN A 138 0.36 0.96 17.77
N ASN A 139 -0.46 1.12 18.80
CA ASN A 139 -0.77 0.06 19.76
C ASN A 139 -1.67 -1.02 19.15
N ALA A 140 -2.65 -0.63 18.33
CA ALA A 140 -3.61 -1.55 17.71
C ALA A 140 -3.07 -2.26 16.45
N LYS A 141 -1.99 -1.77 15.81
CA LYS A 141 -1.57 -2.23 14.46
C LYS A 141 -1.33 -3.74 14.31
N LYS A 142 -0.92 -4.43 15.39
CA LYS A 142 -0.70 -5.89 15.38
C LYS A 142 -1.92 -6.69 15.84
N SER A 143 -2.68 -6.18 16.81
CA SER A 143 -3.78 -6.90 17.46
C SER A 143 -5.13 -6.68 16.76
N ASN A 144 -5.39 -5.46 16.30
CA ASN A 144 -6.60 -5.07 15.58
C ASN A 144 -6.26 -4.07 14.46
N PRO A 145 -5.72 -4.57 13.33
CA PRO A 145 -5.25 -3.71 12.24
C PRO A 145 -6.40 -2.89 11.62
N THR A 146 -7.63 -3.41 11.58
CA THR A 146 -8.79 -2.67 11.08
C THR A 146 -9.12 -1.44 11.92
N GLN A 147 -9.07 -1.58 13.26
CA GLN A 147 -9.27 -0.45 14.19
C GLN A 147 -8.08 0.51 14.17
N SER A 148 -6.87 -0.01 13.99
CA SER A 148 -5.67 0.81 13.82
C SER A 148 -5.81 1.76 12.62
N ILE A 149 -6.36 1.28 11.50
CA ILE A 149 -6.64 2.10 10.32
C ILE A 149 -7.71 3.18 10.62
N ASP A 150 -8.74 2.87 11.42
CA ASP A 150 -9.73 3.88 11.82
C ASP A 150 -9.11 5.03 12.62
N TYR A 151 -8.19 4.73 13.54
CA TYR A 151 -7.44 5.77 14.25
C TYR A 151 -6.55 6.60 13.33
N VAL A 152 -5.96 5.99 12.29
CA VAL A 152 -5.21 6.73 11.27
C VAL A 152 -6.14 7.64 10.46
N GLU A 153 -7.35 7.20 10.13
CA GLU A 153 -8.34 8.02 9.43
C GLU A 153 -8.69 9.29 10.22
N GLU A 154 -8.93 9.16 11.54
CA GLU A 154 -9.15 10.31 12.43
C GLU A 154 -7.93 11.24 12.50
N ALA A 155 -6.73 10.67 12.60
CA ALA A 155 -5.49 11.45 12.59
C ALA A 155 -5.31 12.23 11.27
N LEU A 156 -5.63 11.61 10.13
CA LEU A 156 -5.57 12.25 8.80
C LEU A 156 -6.58 13.37 8.66
N LEU A 157 -7.81 13.21 9.16
CA LEU A 157 -8.80 14.29 9.17
C LEU A 157 -8.26 15.54 9.89
N MET A 158 -7.65 15.35 11.05
CA MET A 158 -7.04 16.45 11.81
C MET A 158 -5.84 17.07 11.10
N ALA A 159 -4.94 16.23 10.56
CA ALA A 159 -3.74 16.67 9.86
C ALA A 159 -4.07 17.42 8.56
N ASN A 160 -5.10 16.99 7.84
CA ASN A 160 -5.60 17.64 6.63
C ASN A 160 -6.26 18.98 6.95
N ALA A 161 -7.04 19.05 8.03
CA ALA A 161 -7.66 20.30 8.49
C ALA A 161 -6.61 21.34 8.92
N SER A 162 -5.56 20.90 9.61
CA SER A 162 -4.43 21.76 10.03
C SER A 162 -3.42 22.03 8.90
N ARG A 163 -3.49 21.27 7.80
CA ARG A 163 -2.55 21.28 6.67
C ARG A 163 -1.10 21.06 7.10
N ASN A 164 -0.92 20.27 8.16
CA ASN A 164 0.39 19.99 8.73
C ASN A 164 1.02 18.80 7.99
N LYS A 165 2.01 19.09 7.14
CA LYS A 165 2.66 18.08 6.29
C LYS A 165 3.38 17.02 7.09
N GLU A 166 3.93 17.37 8.25
CA GLU A 166 4.58 16.44 9.16
C GLU A 166 3.58 15.45 9.76
N GLN A 167 2.41 15.93 10.20
CA GLN A 167 1.32 15.07 10.71
C GLN A 167 0.72 14.19 9.61
N ILE A 168 0.56 14.72 8.40
CA ILE A 168 0.10 13.95 7.22
C ILE A 168 1.10 12.83 6.94
N ALA A 169 2.39 13.17 6.80
CA ALA A 169 3.44 12.20 6.56
C ALA A 169 3.51 11.13 7.66
N GLN A 170 3.41 11.53 8.93
CA GLN A 170 3.40 10.60 10.07
C GLN A 170 2.22 9.63 10.00
N SER A 171 1.02 10.11 9.65
CA SER A 171 -0.17 9.27 9.52
C SER A 171 0.00 8.22 8.42
N TYR A 172 0.51 8.63 7.26
CA TYR A 172 0.79 7.71 6.16
C TYR A 172 1.94 6.74 6.43
N VAL A 173 2.95 7.12 7.22
CA VAL A 173 3.97 6.16 7.70
C VAL A 173 3.35 5.10 8.59
N VAL A 174 2.45 5.48 9.51
CA VAL A 174 1.76 4.52 10.38
C VAL A 174 0.86 3.60 9.56
N LEU A 175 0.16 4.14 8.55
CA LEU A 175 -0.65 3.35 7.62
C LEU A 175 0.19 2.35 6.83
N GLY A 176 1.35 2.79 6.33
CA GLY A 176 2.32 1.91 5.69
C GLY A 176 2.81 0.81 6.62
N ASP A 177 3.12 1.14 7.88
CA ASP A 177 3.53 0.16 8.90
C ASP A 177 2.43 -0.87 9.21
N ILE A 178 1.15 -0.45 9.23
CA ILE A 178 0.01 -1.36 9.39
C ILE A 178 -0.05 -2.34 8.22
N TYR A 179 0.02 -1.82 6.98
CA TYR A 179 -0.03 -2.66 5.79
C TYR A 179 1.19 -3.59 5.64
N MET A 180 2.37 -3.18 6.10
CA MET A 180 3.54 -4.06 6.20
C MET A 180 3.26 -5.26 7.10
N ASN A 181 2.63 -5.06 8.27
CA ASN A 181 2.27 -6.15 9.18
C ASN A 181 1.21 -7.08 8.57
N LEU A 182 0.26 -6.51 7.82
CA LEU A 182 -0.76 -7.25 7.06
C LEU A 182 -0.20 -7.94 5.80
N LYS A 183 1.10 -7.76 5.50
CA LYS A 183 1.76 -8.23 4.27
C LYS A 183 1.13 -7.69 2.98
N GLN A 184 0.42 -6.57 3.07
CA GLN A 184 -0.13 -5.82 1.92
C GLN A 184 0.94 -4.85 1.41
N TYR A 185 2.01 -5.39 0.83
CA TYR A 185 3.23 -4.63 0.54
C TYR A 185 3.05 -3.53 -0.51
N ASP A 186 2.15 -3.74 -1.48
CA ASP A 186 1.81 -2.71 -2.48
C ASP A 186 1.19 -1.48 -1.80
N LEU A 187 0.15 -1.69 -0.99
CA LEU A 187 -0.49 -0.64 -0.21
C LEU A 187 0.50 0.04 0.75
N ALA A 188 1.37 -0.75 1.39
CA ALA A 188 2.41 -0.18 2.25
C ALA A 188 3.34 0.76 1.48
N SER A 189 3.79 0.33 0.29
CA SER A 189 4.68 1.13 -0.56
C SER A 189 4.02 2.43 -1.02
N ASP A 190 2.75 2.39 -1.42
CA ASP A 190 1.99 3.58 -1.82
C ASP A 190 1.87 4.59 -0.65
N ASN A 191 1.57 4.11 0.55
CA ASN A 191 1.44 4.98 1.72
C ASN A 191 2.79 5.58 2.14
N TYR A 192 3.89 4.81 2.10
CA TYR A 192 5.23 5.39 2.34
C TYR A 192 5.63 6.41 1.28
N LYS A 193 5.22 6.22 0.03
CA LYS A 193 5.43 7.20 -1.05
C LYS A 193 4.68 8.50 -0.77
N ILE A 194 3.40 8.44 -0.42
CA ILE A 194 2.60 9.63 -0.04
C ILE A 194 3.25 10.35 1.15
N ALA A 195 3.76 9.62 2.14
CA ALA A 195 4.47 10.22 3.26
C ALA A 195 5.74 10.98 2.81
N LEU A 196 6.50 10.43 1.85
CA LEU A 196 7.71 11.05 1.30
C LEU A 196 7.43 12.26 0.41
N ASP A 197 6.29 12.25 -0.30
CA ASP A 197 5.83 13.39 -1.09
C ASP A 197 5.47 14.59 -0.20
N ASN A 198 5.04 14.34 1.04
CA ASN A 198 4.79 15.36 2.05
C ASN A 198 6.07 15.79 2.79
N VAL A 199 6.85 14.83 3.32
CA VAL A 199 8.08 15.08 4.05
C VAL A 199 9.16 14.07 3.64
N LYS A 200 10.19 14.57 2.94
CA LYS A 200 11.36 13.76 2.59
C LYS A 200 12.17 13.42 3.81
N ASN A 201 12.36 12.13 4.06
CA ASN A 201 13.07 11.64 5.22
C ASN A 201 13.73 10.29 4.93
N ALA A 202 15.03 10.16 5.21
CA ALA A 202 15.82 8.97 4.89
C ALA A 202 15.28 7.67 5.51
N PRO A 203 14.86 7.63 6.81
CA PRO A 203 14.21 6.46 7.38
C PRO A 203 12.89 6.07 6.67
N ASN A 204 12.08 7.04 6.24
CA ASN A 204 10.85 6.75 5.51
C ASN A 204 11.14 6.23 4.10
N GLN A 205 12.19 6.75 3.45
CA GLN A 205 12.64 6.26 2.15
C GLN A 205 13.21 4.84 2.25
N LEU A 206 13.85 4.50 3.37
CA LEU A 206 14.28 3.14 3.66
C LEU A 206 13.10 2.19 3.85
N LYS A 207 12.04 2.62 4.57
CA LYS A 207 10.78 1.86 4.68
C LYS A 207 10.13 1.67 3.31
N TYR A 208 10.08 2.71 2.47
CA TYR A 208 9.56 2.64 1.11
C TYR A 208 10.34 1.63 0.25
N ALA A 209 11.68 1.71 0.26
CA ALA A 209 12.55 0.78 -0.48
C ALA A 209 12.33 -0.69 -0.07
N LYS A 210 12.17 -0.94 1.23
CA LYS A 210 11.86 -2.29 1.78
C LYS A 210 10.47 -2.78 1.38
N ALA A 211 9.45 -1.92 1.41
CA ALA A 211 8.11 -2.26 0.94
C ALA A 211 8.09 -2.57 -0.56
N LEU A 212 8.84 -1.83 -1.38
CA LEU A 212 9.03 -2.09 -2.81
C LEU A 212 9.74 -3.44 -3.07
N LEU A 213 10.74 -3.79 -2.26
CA LEU A 213 11.40 -5.10 -2.33
C LEU A 213 10.39 -6.23 -2.07
N LEU A 214 9.57 -6.10 -1.02
CA LEU A 214 8.63 -7.14 -0.61
C LEU A 214 7.42 -7.27 -1.55
N SER A 215 6.98 -6.18 -2.18
CA SER A 215 5.97 -6.20 -3.25
C SER A 215 6.48 -6.78 -4.57
N GLY A 216 7.80 -6.92 -4.73
CA GLY A 216 8.41 -7.41 -5.97
C GLY A 216 8.72 -6.31 -6.99
N ASN A 217 8.56 -5.03 -6.64
CA ASN A 217 9.02 -3.91 -7.45
C ASN A 217 10.53 -3.69 -7.28
N TYR A 218 11.31 -4.68 -7.71
CA TYR A 218 12.76 -4.77 -7.49
C TYR A 218 13.54 -3.60 -8.09
N ARG A 219 13.17 -3.15 -9.30
CA ARG A 219 13.86 -2.05 -9.98
C ARG A 219 13.68 -0.72 -9.24
N GLU A 220 12.47 -0.43 -8.77
CA GLU A 220 12.24 0.79 -8.00
C GLU A 220 12.89 0.70 -6.62
N SER A 221 12.82 -0.46 -5.97
CA SER A 221 13.52 -0.73 -4.71
C SER A 221 15.03 -0.46 -4.82
N GLU A 222 15.68 -1.03 -5.84
CA GLU A 222 17.10 -0.78 -6.15
C GLU A 222 17.40 0.72 -6.30
N ASN A 223 16.56 1.44 -7.06
CA ASN A 223 16.73 2.88 -7.25
C ASN A 223 16.63 3.66 -5.94
N GLN A 224 15.70 3.30 -5.04
CA GLN A 224 15.54 3.95 -3.74
C GLN A 224 16.74 3.68 -2.84
N PHE A 225 17.22 2.43 -2.76
CA PHE A 225 18.42 2.10 -1.99
C PHE A 225 19.68 2.80 -2.51
N ASN A 226 19.91 2.80 -3.83
CA ASN A 226 21.03 3.51 -4.45
C ASN A 226 20.90 5.04 -4.30
N GLY A 227 19.69 5.57 -4.23
CA GLY A 227 19.42 6.96 -3.90
C GLY A 227 19.89 7.31 -2.48
N LEU A 228 19.55 6.48 -1.50
CA LEU A 228 19.95 6.65 -0.10
C LEU A 228 21.47 6.64 0.08
N LEU A 229 22.21 5.76 -0.62
CA LEU A 229 23.68 5.70 -0.54
C LEU A 229 24.40 7.00 -0.94
N LYS A 230 23.73 7.91 -1.67
CA LYS A 230 24.29 9.21 -2.06
C LYS A 230 24.18 10.27 -0.96
N GLU A 231 23.44 9.99 0.12
CA GLU A 231 23.25 10.93 1.20
C GLU A 231 24.47 11.04 2.13
N ARG A 232 24.80 12.26 2.55
CA ARG A 232 26.01 12.53 3.35
C ARG A 232 25.93 12.11 4.83
N LYS A 233 24.75 11.74 5.33
CA LYS A 233 24.48 11.56 6.78
C LYS A 233 23.87 10.20 7.14
N LEU A 234 24.26 9.12 6.46
CA LEU A 234 23.81 7.78 6.84
C LEU A 234 24.58 7.25 8.05
N SER A 235 23.84 6.83 9.08
CA SER A 235 24.39 6.02 10.17
C SER A 235 24.90 4.67 9.66
N THR A 236 25.85 4.06 10.37
CA THR A 236 26.36 2.72 10.00
C THR A 236 25.24 1.67 9.98
N LEU A 237 24.25 1.77 10.86
CA LEU A 237 23.09 0.87 10.87
C LEU A 237 22.24 1.02 9.59
N GLN A 238 21.98 2.25 9.15
CA GLN A 238 21.28 2.48 7.89
C GLN A 238 22.08 1.96 6.69
N GLN A 239 23.41 2.14 6.67
CA GLN A 239 24.25 1.57 5.62
C GLN A 239 24.15 0.04 5.57
N ILE A 240 24.16 -0.63 6.73
CA ILE A 240 23.96 -2.08 6.81
C ILE A 240 22.60 -2.47 6.20
N GLU A 241 21.52 -1.82 6.62
CA GLU A 241 20.17 -2.12 6.11
C GLU A 241 20.03 -1.86 4.60
N ILE A 242 20.71 -0.83 4.08
CA ILE A 242 20.68 -0.52 2.64
C ILE A 242 21.45 -1.56 1.83
N HIS A 243 22.67 -1.92 2.25
CA HIS A 243 23.44 -2.97 1.57
C HIS A 243 22.76 -4.32 1.65
N GLU A 244 22.16 -4.66 2.79
CA GLU A 244 21.35 -5.87 2.93
C GLU A 244 20.12 -5.84 1.99
N GLY A 245 19.40 -4.72 1.94
CA GLY A 245 18.25 -4.56 1.04
C GLY A 245 18.63 -4.67 -0.43
N LEU A 246 19.75 -4.08 -0.86
CA LEU A 246 20.28 -4.25 -2.21
C LEU A 246 20.65 -5.70 -2.50
N ALA A 247 21.27 -6.38 -1.54
CA ALA A 247 21.61 -7.79 -1.67
C ALA A 247 20.35 -8.67 -1.83
N ASP A 248 19.31 -8.40 -1.04
CA ASP A 248 18.01 -9.07 -1.15
C ASP A 248 17.38 -8.82 -2.54
N VAL A 249 17.41 -7.57 -3.04
CA VAL A 249 16.95 -7.23 -4.41
C VAL A 249 17.72 -8.03 -5.45
N TYR A 250 19.06 -7.97 -5.43
CA TYR A 250 19.91 -8.69 -6.39
C TYR A 250 19.71 -10.20 -6.31
N PHE A 251 19.50 -10.75 -5.12
CA PHE A 251 19.19 -12.17 -4.94
C PHE A 251 17.86 -12.54 -5.60
N LYS A 252 16.81 -11.72 -5.43
CA LYS A 252 15.49 -11.96 -6.04
C LYS A 252 15.49 -11.86 -7.56
N ILE A 253 16.34 -11.01 -8.15
CA ILE A 253 16.50 -10.91 -9.61
C ILE A 253 17.62 -11.82 -10.16
N ASN A 254 18.08 -12.79 -9.36
CA ASN A 254 19.09 -13.79 -9.71
C ASN A 254 20.47 -13.23 -10.12
N GLN A 255 20.81 -12.02 -9.65
CA GLN A 255 22.14 -11.42 -9.76
C GLN A 255 23.02 -11.84 -8.58
N LEU A 256 23.34 -13.14 -8.53
CA LEU A 256 23.95 -13.78 -7.35
C LEU A 256 25.33 -13.22 -6.98
N SER A 257 26.11 -12.72 -7.95
CA SER A 257 27.43 -12.12 -7.68
C SER A 257 27.32 -10.74 -7.05
N ASP A 258 26.37 -9.92 -7.49
CA ASP A 258 26.10 -8.60 -6.90
C ASP A 258 25.51 -8.74 -5.51
N ALA A 259 24.57 -9.68 -5.34
CA ALA A 259 24.01 -10.01 -4.03
C ALA A 259 25.10 -10.45 -3.03
N GLU A 260 26.04 -11.31 -3.46
CA GLU A 260 27.15 -11.73 -2.60
C GLU A 260 28.01 -10.54 -2.15
N ARG A 261 28.36 -9.64 -3.08
CA ARG A 261 29.14 -8.43 -2.77
C ARG A 261 28.45 -7.53 -1.76
N GLU A 262 27.15 -7.28 -1.94
CA GLU A 262 26.40 -6.41 -1.04
C GLU A 262 26.20 -7.04 0.34
N TYR A 263 25.90 -8.34 0.43
CA TYR A 263 25.85 -9.03 1.74
C TYR A 263 27.20 -9.03 2.45
N GLN A 264 28.31 -9.24 1.73
CA GLN A 264 29.65 -9.18 2.33
C GLN A 264 30.00 -7.77 2.84
N THR A 265 29.56 -6.72 2.14
CA THR A 265 29.68 -5.34 2.59
C THR A 265 28.90 -5.12 3.88
N ALA A 266 27.61 -5.51 3.90
CA ALA A 266 26.76 -5.44 5.09
C ALA A 266 27.35 -6.22 6.27
N LEU A 267 27.94 -7.40 6.02
CA LEU A 267 28.56 -8.25 7.04
C LEU A 267 29.81 -7.58 7.63
N THR A 268 30.62 -6.95 6.78
CA THR A 268 31.84 -6.22 7.20
C THR A 268 31.48 -5.02 8.07
N LEU A 269 30.46 -4.24 7.67
CA LEU A 269 29.95 -3.12 8.47
C LEU A 269 29.37 -3.60 9.81
N SER A 270 28.64 -4.71 9.81
CA SER A 270 28.05 -5.31 11.01
C SER A 270 29.11 -5.78 12.01
N LYS A 271 30.21 -6.38 11.53
CA LYS A 271 31.39 -6.72 12.34
C LYS A 271 32.05 -5.49 12.94
N LYS A 272 32.17 -4.39 12.18
CA LYS A 272 32.76 -3.13 12.68
C LYS A 272 31.99 -2.53 13.86
N VAL A 273 30.66 -2.66 13.87
CA VAL A 273 29.80 -2.18 14.98
C VAL A 273 29.49 -3.25 16.02
N ASN A 274 30.11 -4.44 15.92
CA ASN A 274 29.88 -5.58 16.82
C ASN A 274 28.39 -5.97 16.97
N ASN A 275 27.59 -5.82 15.90
CA ASN A 275 26.18 -6.22 15.92
C ASN A 275 26.06 -7.72 15.67
N THR A 276 26.16 -8.52 16.75
CA THR A 276 26.15 -9.99 16.69
C THR A 276 24.87 -10.57 16.09
N ALA A 277 23.71 -9.95 16.34
CA ALA A 277 22.44 -10.37 15.76
C ALA A 277 22.45 -10.23 14.24
N LYS A 278 22.87 -9.08 13.73
CA LYS A 278 22.94 -8.82 12.29
C LYS A 278 24.03 -9.64 11.60
N ILE A 279 25.14 -9.93 12.27
CA ILE A 279 26.16 -10.86 11.77
C ILE A 279 25.58 -12.26 11.54
N ALA A 280 24.80 -12.77 12.50
CA ALA A 280 24.17 -14.08 12.39
C ALA A 280 23.16 -14.12 11.23
N GLU A 281 22.29 -13.12 11.13
CA GLU A 281 21.32 -12.97 10.05
C GLU A 281 21.98 -12.93 8.67
N LEU A 282 23.00 -12.10 8.49
CA LEU A 282 23.72 -11.98 7.21
C LEU A 282 24.49 -13.26 6.83
N ASN A 283 25.04 -13.97 7.81
CA ASN A 283 25.64 -15.29 7.57
C ASN A 283 24.58 -16.30 7.09
N GLY A 284 23.36 -16.27 7.66
CA GLY A 284 22.24 -17.09 7.19
C GLY A 284 21.85 -16.76 5.74
N LYS A 285 21.71 -15.47 5.40
CA LYS A 285 21.42 -15.01 4.04
C LYS A 285 22.52 -15.38 3.04
N LEU A 286 23.79 -15.24 3.42
CA LEU A 286 24.93 -15.68 2.62
C LEU A 286 24.93 -17.20 2.40
N SER A 287 24.52 -17.98 3.40
CA SER A 287 24.36 -19.42 3.25
C SER A 287 23.35 -19.76 2.14
N LEU A 288 22.15 -19.18 2.21
CA LEU A 288 21.11 -19.37 1.19
C LEU A 288 21.57 -18.93 -0.20
N LEU A 289 22.29 -17.81 -0.29
CA LEU A 289 22.87 -17.34 -1.54
C LEU A 289 23.90 -18.32 -2.11
N LEU A 290 24.80 -18.84 -1.26
CA LEU A 290 25.83 -19.77 -1.68
C LEU A 290 25.25 -21.14 -2.05
N GLU A 291 24.19 -21.57 -1.36
CA GLU A 291 23.38 -22.74 -1.72
C GLU A 291 22.80 -22.57 -3.12
N ALA A 292 22.19 -21.41 -3.42
CA ALA A 292 21.68 -21.08 -4.76
C ALA A 292 22.77 -21.03 -5.84
N LYS A 293 24.01 -20.68 -5.48
CA LYS A 293 25.19 -20.75 -6.37
C LYS A 293 25.77 -22.17 -6.53
N GLY A 294 25.21 -23.18 -5.85
CA GLY A 294 25.74 -24.55 -5.82
C GLY A 294 27.01 -24.71 -4.97
N GLN A 295 27.40 -23.71 -4.18
CA GLN A 295 28.58 -23.72 -3.32
C GLN A 295 28.24 -24.28 -1.93
N THR A 296 27.72 -25.50 -1.89
CA THR A 296 27.14 -26.14 -0.69
C THR A 296 28.08 -26.18 0.51
N VAL A 297 29.37 -26.47 0.31
CA VAL A 297 30.37 -26.51 1.41
C VAL A 297 30.58 -25.14 2.04
N LYS A 298 30.55 -24.06 1.24
CA LYS A 298 30.66 -22.70 1.79
C LYS A 298 29.34 -22.28 2.45
N ALA A 299 28.21 -22.64 1.85
CA ALA A 299 26.89 -22.41 2.42
C ALA A 299 26.76 -23.03 3.81
N GLU A 300 27.17 -24.28 3.97
CA GLU A 300 27.21 -25.00 5.26
C GLU A 300 28.03 -24.22 6.30
N ARG A 301 29.22 -23.75 5.92
CA ARG A 301 30.09 -22.98 6.83
C ARG A 301 29.43 -21.70 7.33
N PHE A 302 28.82 -20.93 6.44
CA PHE A 302 28.12 -19.70 6.82
C PHE A 302 26.89 -19.98 7.69
N LEU A 303 26.16 -21.07 7.40
CA LEU A 303 25.02 -21.48 8.21
C LEU A 303 25.44 -21.85 9.64
N LEU A 304 26.51 -22.64 9.79
CA LEU A 304 27.04 -23.01 11.11
C LEU A 304 27.51 -21.77 11.89
N GLN A 305 28.18 -20.81 11.23
CA GLN A 305 28.57 -19.55 11.87
C GLN A 305 27.38 -18.70 12.32
N ALA A 306 26.30 -18.65 11.52
CA ALA A 306 25.05 -18.00 11.90
C ALA A 306 24.46 -18.64 13.15
N ASN A 307 24.43 -19.97 13.16
CA ASN A 307 23.81 -20.77 14.20
C ASN A 307 24.58 -20.77 15.51
N ASP A 308 25.91 -20.85 15.49
CA ASP A 308 26.76 -20.78 16.69
C ASP A 308 26.54 -19.46 17.46
N SER A 309 26.25 -18.39 16.73
CA SER A 309 26.01 -17.05 17.30
C SER A 309 24.67 -16.93 18.04
N ILE A 310 23.71 -17.80 17.75
CA ILE A 310 22.36 -17.78 18.34
C ILE A 310 22.10 -18.96 19.30
N ALA A 311 22.65 -20.14 19.01
CA ALA A 311 22.35 -21.39 19.70
C ALA A 311 22.75 -21.36 21.18
N ASN A 312 23.85 -20.69 21.51
CA ASN A 312 24.37 -20.62 22.88
C ASN A 312 23.57 -19.70 23.81
N LYS A 313 22.53 -19.02 23.32
CA LYS A 313 21.77 -18.03 24.11
C LYS A 313 20.69 -18.67 24.98
N ASN A 314 19.98 -19.67 24.48
CA ASN A 314 18.96 -20.42 25.22
C ASN A 314 18.57 -21.71 24.45
N PRO A 315 17.88 -22.67 25.10
CA PRO A 315 17.44 -23.90 24.45
C PRO A 315 16.51 -23.72 23.25
N GLN A 316 15.67 -22.69 23.24
CA GLN A 316 14.78 -22.38 22.11
C GLN A 316 15.58 -22.05 20.84
N ASN A 317 16.58 -21.17 20.96
CA ASN A 317 17.46 -20.81 19.85
C ASN A 317 18.31 -21.99 19.39
N ALA A 318 18.72 -22.87 20.30
CA ALA A 318 19.41 -24.10 19.95
C ALA A 318 18.53 -25.01 19.08
N ALA A 319 17.26 -25.20 19.43
CA ALA A 319 16.31 -25.96 18.62
C ALA A 319 16.07 -25.33 17.25
N ILE A 320 15.93 -24.00 17.18
CA ILE A 320 15.77 -23.25 15.91
C ILE A 320 17.00 -23.43 15.01
N ALA A 321 18.19 -23.18 15.55
CA ALA A 321 19.45 -23.34 14.83
C ALA A 321 19.61 -24.77 14.30
N SER A 322 19.36 -25.76 15.18
CA SER A 322 19.38 -27.18 14.85
C SER A 322 18.46 -27.51 13.68
N LYS A 323 17.20 -27.03 13.71
CA LYS A 323 16.27 -27.22 12.60
C LYS A 323 16.75 -26.59 11.29
N LYS A 324 17.26 -25.35 11.32
CA LYS A 324 17.76 -24.67 10.10
C LYS A 324 18.90 -25.47 9.43
N VAL A 325 19.79 -26.09 10.22
CA VAL A 325 20.86 -26.97 9.70
C VAL A 325 20.29 -28.30 9.17
N ALA A 326 19.31 -28.89 9.85
CA ALA A 326 18.67 -30.11 9.37
C ALA A 326 17.95 -29.88 8.03
N ASP A 327 17.24 -28.76 7.89
CA ASP A 327 16.56 -28.36 6.65
C ASP A 327 17.58 -28.16 5.52
N PHE A 328 18.73 -27.56 5.82
CA PHE A 328 19.83 -27.41 4.86
C PHE A 328 20.34 -28.78 4.37
N TYR A 329 20.59 -29.73 5.28
CA TYR A 329 21.01 -31.07 4.88
C TYR A 329 19.94 -31.82 4.09
N SER A 330 18.66 -31.62 4.44
CA SER A 330 17.52 -32.17 3.71
C SER A 330 17.51 -31.70 2.25
N ARG A 331 17.63 -30.38 2.02
CA ARG A 331 17.66 -29.80 0.66
C ARG A 331 18.87 -30.25 -0.16
N ASN A 332 20.00 -30.51 0.51
CA ASN A 332 21.24 -30.94 -0.10
C ASN A 332 21.41 -32.48 -0.14
N ASN A 333 20.34 -33.24 0.11
CA ASN A 333 20.29 -34.70 0.11
C ASN A 333 21.35 -35.38 1.00
N ASN A 334 21.80 -34.70 2.06
CA ASN A 334 22.72 -35.29 3.03
C ASN A 334 21.92 -35.97 4.16
N VAL A 335 21.37 -37.15 3.85
CA VAL A 335 20.44 -37.88 4.73
C VAL A 335 21.05 -38.22 6.08
N GLU A 336 22.34 -38.60 6.12
CA GLU A 336 23.01 -38.96 7.37
C GLU A 336 23.10 -37.76 8.33
N LYS A 337 23.58 -36.61 7.84
CA LYS A 337 23.64 -35.39 8.64
C LYS A 337 22.25 -34.84 8.96
N GLU A 338 21.27 -34.97 8.06
CA GLU A 338 19.87 -34.59 8.31
C GLU A 338 19.32 -35.35 9.52
N VAL A 339 19.42 -36.68 9.54
CA VAL A 339 18.92 -37.51 10.65
C VAL A 339 19.61 -37.15 11.97
N GLN A 340 20.94 -37.04 11.97
CA GLN A 340 21.68 -36.61 13.17
C GLN A 340 21.18 -35.27 13.69
N GLN A 341 20.98 -34.30 12.80
CA GLN A 341 20.58 -32.97 13.19
C GLN A 341 19.12 -32.92 13.67
N ARG A 342 18.21 -33.67 13.05
CA ARG A 342 16.81 -33.81 13.50
C ARG A 342 16.70 -34.44 14.88
N LYS A 343 17.52 -35.45 15.18
CA LYS A 343 17.60 -36.04 16.53
C LYS A 343 18.02 -35.00 17.56
N GLN A 344 19.03 -34.18 17.25
CA GLN A 344 19.44 -33.09 18.13
C GLN A 344 18.34 -32.04 18.32
N THR A 345 17.59 -31.70 17.27
CA THR A 345 16.43 -30.79 17.37
C THR A 345 15.39 -31.35 18.33
N LEU A 346 14.99 -32.62 18.15
CA LEU A 346 13.98 -33.27 18.98
C LEU A 346 14.44 -33.40 20.44
N ASN A 347 15.68 -33.81 20.69
CA ASN A 347 16.24 -33.88 22.04
C ASN A 347 16.23 -32.51 22.72
N SER A 348 16.60 -31.45 22.00
CA SER A 348 16.56 -30.09 22.54
C SER A 348 15.16 -29.67 22.98
N LEU A 349 14.11 -30.12 22.27
CA LEU A 349 12.73 -29.84 22.64
C LEU A 349 12.29 -30.69 23.85
N VAL A 350 12.57 -31.99 23.83
CA VAL A 350 12.14 -32.94 24.87
C VAL A 350 12.85 -32.68 26.19
N ASP A 351 14.18 -32.55 26.18
CA ASP A 351 15.00 -32.38 27.38
C ASP A 351 14.69 -31.06 28.12
N ASN A 352 14.18 -30.06 27.40
CA ASN A 352 13.84 -28.75 27.93
C ASN A 352 12.33 -28.53 28.09
N ASN A 353 11.49 -29.56 27.89
CA ASN A 353 10.03 -29.49 27.95
C ASN A 353 9.44 -28.35 27.10
N LEU A 354 9.89 -28.23 25.84
CA LEU A 354 9.44 -27.22 24.89
C LEU A 354 8.47 -27.84 23.88
N ASP A 355 7.17 -27.56 24.03
CA ASP A 355 6.15 -28.06 23.10
C ASP A 355 6.11 -27.27 21.79
N ARG A 356 6.36 -25.96 21.86
CA ARG A 356 6.39 -25.04 20.73
C ARG A 356 7.50 -24.01 20.89
N VAL A 357 8.24 -23.79 19.81
CA VAL A 357 9.28 -22.76 19.68
C VAL A 357 9.06 -22.04 18.36
N GLU A 358 9.17 -20.72 18.36
CA GLU A 358 9.01 -19.93 17.15
C GLU A 358 9.97 -18.73 17.09
N ASP A 359 10.44 -18.43 15.89
CA ASP A 359 10.98 -17.11 15.50
C ASP A 359 10.18 -16.56 14.30
N ASP A 360 10.61 -15.42 13.75
CA ASP A 360 9.91 -14.77 12.63
C ASP A 360 9.84 -15.63 11.34
N GLU A 361 10.70 -16.65 11.21
CA GLU A 361 10.83 -17.48 9.99
C GLU A 361 10.39 -18.93 10.21
N VAL A 362 10.53 -19.45 11.43
CA VAL A 362 10.49 -20.87 11.74
C VAL A 362 9.61 -21.11 12.95
N VAL A 363 8.56 -21.90 12.74
CA VAL A 363 7.79 -22.52 13.82
C VAL A 363 8.22 -23.97 13.96
N ILE A 364 8.41 -24.41 15.20
CA ILE A 364 8.79 -25.77 15.57
C ILE A 364 7.85 -26.22 16.66
N THR A 365 7.18 -27.34 16.42
CA THR A 365 6.42 -28.04 17.44
C THR A 365 7.00 -29.43 17.63
N LYS A 366 6.80 -30.00 18.81
CA LYS A 366 7.32 -31.34 19.15
C LYS A 366 6.83 -32.41 18.17
N GLN A 367 5.53 -32.44 17.88
CA GLN A 367 4.94 -33.38 16.93
C GLN A 367 5.49 -33.20 15.51
N ARG A 368 5.73 -31.95 15.07
CA ARG A 368 6.32 -31.68 13.75
C ARG A 368 7.78 -32.09 13.68
N ALA A 369 8.55 -31.89 14.75
CA ALA A 369 9.93 -32.35 14.83
C ALA A 369 10.02 -33.90 14.77
N LYS A 370 9.09 -34.61 15.40
CA LYS A 370 8.96 -36.08 15.26
C LYS A 370 8.65 -36.48 13.82
N LEU A 371 7.68 -35.83 13.16
CA LEU A 371 7.37 -36.07 11.75
C LEU A 371 8.60 -35.87 10.86
N ASP A 372 9.30 -34.74 11.03
CA ASP A 372 10.48 -34.40 10.23
C ASP A 372 11.62 -35.44 10.44
N LEU A 373 11.80 -35.95 11.66
CA LEU A 373 12.75 -37.03 11.96
C LEU A 373 12.31 -38.36 11.34
N GLY A 374 11.04 -38.76 11.49
CA GLY A 374 10.49 -39.97 10.89
C GLY A 374 10.65 -39.97 9.36
N ASN A 375 10.38 -38.83 8.72
CA ASN A 375 10.61 -38.64 7.29
C ASN A 375 12.08 -38.82 6.89
N ALA A 376 13.01 -38.24 7.66
CA ALA A 376 14.44 -38.40 7.40
C ALA A 376 14.90 -39.87 7.57
N LEU A 377 14.36 -40.59 8.57
CA LEU A 377 14.64 -42.02 8.78
C LEU A 377 14.09 -42.90 7.66
N LEU A 378 12.89 -42.59 7.13
CA LEU A 378 12.35 -43.26 5.94
C LEU A 378 13.25 -43.04 4.72
N LYS A 379 13.77 -41.82 4.49
CA LYS A 379 14.77 -41.55 3.44
C LYS A 379 16.06 -42.35 3.65
N GLN A 380 16.46 -42.56 4.90
CA GLN A 380 17.60 -43.40 5.28
C GLN A 380 17.32 -44.91 5.11
N LYS A 381 16.08 -45.29 4.76
CA LYS A 381 15.58 -46.68 4.73
C LYS A 381 15.58 -47.36 6.10
N ASN A 382 15.65 -46.58 7.18
CA ASN A 382 15.55 -47.08 8.55
C ASN A 382 14.08 -47.08 9.00
N VAL A 383 13.28 -47.95 8.36
CA VAL A 383 11.83 -48.02 8.57
C VAL A 383 11.47 -48.47 9.99
N GLN A 384 12.30 -49.31 10.60
CA GLN A 384 12.11 -49.83 11.96
C GLN A 384 12.13 -48.71 13.01
N GLU A 385 13.02 -47.72 12.86
CA GLU A 385 13.06 -46.56 13.76
C GLU A 385 12.02 -45.49 13.36
N ALA A 386 11.69 -45.38 12.07
CA ALA A 386 10.78 -44.35 11.58
C ALA A 386 9.33 -44.54 12.05
N ILE A 387 8.79 -45.76 11.97
CA ILE A 387 7.39 -46.05 12.30
C ILE A 387 6.99 -45.59 13.71
N PRO A 388 7.67 -46.00 14.80
CA PRO A 388 7.26 -45.59 16.15
C PRO A 388 7.30 -44.07 16.33
N ILE A 389 8.29 -43.39 15.73
CA ILE A 389 8.40 -41.92 15.80
C ILE A 389 7.24 -41.24 15.06
N LEU A 390 6.82 -41.79 13.92
CA LEU A 390 5.68 -41.29 13.16
C LEU A 390 4.33 -41.57 13.86
N GLU A 391 4.20 -42.71 14.54
CA GLU A 391 3.03 -43.03 15.37
C GLU A 391 2.90 -42.02 16.53
N GLU A 392 4.01 -41.78 17.25
CA GLU A 392 4.05 -40.74 18.29
C GLU A 392 3.74 -39.34 17.74
N SER A 393 4.23 -39.02 16.53
CA SER A 393 3.93 -37.74 15.89
C SER A 393 2.44 -37.57 15.59
N ALA A 394 1.81 -38.62 15.05
CA ALA A 394 0.37 -38.61 14.75
C ALA A 394 -0.47 -38.50 16.03
N GLU A 395 -0.11 -39.23 17.09
CA GLU A 395 -0.82 -39.19 18.38
C GLU A 395 -0.67 -37.83 19.07
N ASP A 396 0.55 -37.29 19.15
CA ASP A 396 0.79 -35.96 19.74
C ASP A 396 0.03 -34.87 18.96
N ALA A 397 -0.03 -34.97 17.63
CA ALA A 397 -0.75 -34.03 16.78
C ALA A 397 -2.28 -34.13 16.97
N GLU A 398 -2.82 -35.34 17.10
CA GLU A 398 -4.25 -35.57 17.39
C GLU A 398 -4.65 -34.93 18.73
N ASN A 399 -3.84 -35.12 19.77
CA ASN A 399 -4.12 -34.62 21.13
C ASN A 399 -4.23 -33.10 21.23
N ILE A 400 -3.59 -32.36 20.32
CA ILE A 400 -3.60 -30.89 20.29
C ILE A 400 -4.38 -30.32 19.11
N ASN A 401 -5.06 -31.16 18.32
CA ASN A 401 -5.76 -30.80 17.10
C ASN A 401 -4.87 -30.15 16.01
N ASP A 402 -3.63 -30.60 15.87
CA ASP A 402 -2.74 -30.26 14.75
C ASP A 402 -3.03 -31.19 13.55
N ILE A 403 -4.13 -30.90 12.85
CA ILE A 403 -4.62 -31.71 11.74
C ILE A 403 -3.58 -31.80 10.62
N GLU A 404 -2.80 -30.74 10.38
CA GLU A 404 -1.81 -30.71 9.29
C GLU A 404 -0.68 -31.72 9.56
N THR A 405 -0.09 -31.71 10.76
CA THR A 405 0.95 -32.68 11.13
C THR A 405 0.38 -34.09 11.23
N GLN A 406 -0.80 -34.27 11.83
CA GLN A 406 -1.43 -35.60 11.96
C GLN A 406 -1.64 -36.23 10.58
N LYS A 407 -2.23 -35.47 9.64
CA LYS A 407 -2.47 -35.89 8.26
C LYS A 407 -1.18 -36.31 7.56
N ASP A 408 -0.13 -35.50 7.65
CA ASP A 408 1.17 -35.83 7.04
C ASP A 408 1.80 -37.09 7.68
N ALA A 409 1.69 -37.25 9.01
CA ALA A 409 2.24 -38.41 9.72
C ALA A 409 1.52 -39.71 9.35
N VAL A 410 0.19 -39.74 9.33
CA VAL A 410 -0.57 -40.94 8.93
C VAL A 410 -0.37 -41.30 7.46
N GLN A 411 -0.15 -40.31 6.58
CA GLN A 411 0.24 -40.58 5.20
C GLN A 411 1.57 -41.33 5.14
N LYS A 412 2.57 -40.87 5.91
CA LYS A 412 3.90 -41.49 5.94
C LYS A 412 3.90 -42.86 6.59
N LEU A 413 3.05 -43.09 7.60
CA LEU A 413 2.80 -44.42 8.14
C LEU A 413 2.20 -45.36 7.10
N SER A 414 1.21 -44.90 6.32
CA SER A 414 0.62 -45.70 5.24
C SER A 414 1.70 -46.12 4.23
N GLU A 415 2.50 -45.18 3.74
CA GLU A 415 3.62 -45.45 2.83
C GLU A 415 4.64 -46.44 3.42
N ALA A 416 4.99 -46.30 4.70
CA ALA A 416 5.91 -47.18 5.40
C ALA A 416 5.35 -48.61 5.53
N TYR A 417 4.07 -48.77 5.84
CA TYR A 417 3.42 -50.08 5.95
C TYR A 417 3.24 -50.76 4.58
N VAL A 418 2.99 -50.00 3.50
CA VAL A 418 3.06 -50.53 2.13
C VAL A 418 4.45 -51.08 1.82
N TYR A 419 5.50 -50.35 2.19
CA TYR A 419 6.88 -50.81 1.99
C TYR A 419 7.19 -52.11 2.75
N LEU A 420 6.57 -52.32 3.91
CA LEU A 420 6.70 -53.55 4.70
C LEU A 420 5.78 -54.69 4.24
N GLY A 421 4.82 -54.43 3.35
CA GLY A 421 3.81 -55.39 2.91
C GLY A 421 2.69 -55.63 3.92
N ASP A 422 2.47 -54.71 4.87
CA ASP A 422 1.37 -54.75 5.84
C ASP A 422 0.18 -53.94 5.28
N ASP A 423 -0.57 -54.56 4.38
CA ASP A 423 -1.66 -53.92 3.64
C ASP A 423 -2.81 -53.46 4.56
N ASP A 424 -3.08 -54.17 5.64
CA ASP A 424 -4.14 -53.84 6.59
C ASP A 424 -3.84 -52.53 7.32
N LYS A 425 -2.62 -52.38 7.86
CA LYS A 425 -2.20 -51.13 8.50
C LYS A 425 -2.01 -50.00 7.50
N ALA A 426 -1.53 -50.32 6.29
CA ALA A 426 -1.43 -49.33 5.23
C ALA A 426 -2.81 -48.73 4.88
N LEU A 427 -3.82 -49.59 4.68
CA LEU A 427 -5.19 -49.17 4.37
C LEU A 427 -5.84 -48.43 5.55
N PHE A 428 -5.61 -48.86 6.78
CA PHE A 428 -6.10 -48.17 7.97
C PHE A 428 -5.59 -46.72 8.05
N ASN A 429 -4.28 -46.54 7.91
CA ASN A 429 -3.66 -45.21 7.92
C ASN A 429 -4.09 -44.36 6.72
N TYR A 430 -4.26 -44.96 5.55
CA TYR A 430 -4.78 -44.26 4.37
C TYR A 430 -6.22 -43.75 4.57
N LYS A 431 -7.10 -44.55 5.19
CA LYS A 431 -8.46 -44.10 5.52
C LYS A 431 -8.47 -42.94 6.52
N LYS A 432 -7.60 -42.99 7.53
CA LYS A 432 -7.40 -41.87 8.46
C LYS A 432 -6.92 -40.61 7.73
N TYR A 433 -5.93 -40.76 6.83
CA TYR A 433 -5.44 -39.67 6.00
C TYR A 433 -6.56 -38.98 5.21
N VAL A 434 -7.41 -39.76 4.53
CA VAL A 434 -8.53 -39.21 3.74
C VAL A 434 -9.49 -38.41 4.61
N ALA A 435 -9.85 -38.93 5.79
CA ALA A 435 -10.73 -38.20 6.72
C ALA A 435 -10.11 -36.85 7.19
N LEU A 436 -8.80 -36.83 7.47
CA LEU A 436 -8.11 -35.60 7.88
C LEU A 436 -7.95 -34.61 6.73
N VAL A 437 -7.83 -35.07 5.48
CA VAL A 437 -7.84 -34.19 4.30
C VAL A 437 -9.17 -33.46 4.18
N ASP A 438 -10.28 -34.17 4.34
CA ASP A 438 -11.62 -33.57 4.27
C ASP A 438 -11.85 -32.55 5.40
N GLU A 439 -11.40 -32.87 6.62
CA GLU A 439 -11.49 -31.95 7.76
C GLU A 439 -10.62 -30.70 7.57
N LEU A 440 -9.37 -30.89 7.14
CA LEU A 440 -8.44 -29.79 6.85
C LEU A 440 -8.99 -28.88 5.75
N TYR A 441 -9.63 -29.46 4.72
CA TYR A 441 -10.26 -28.70 3.66
C TYR A 441 -11.33 -27.75 4.19
N GLN A 442 -12.23 -28.23 5.05
CA GLN A 442 -13.29 -27.41 5.66
C GLN A 442 -12.72 -26.30 6.55
N GLN A 443 -11.64 -26.59 7.30
CA GLN A 443 -10.97 -25.56 8.09
C GLN A 443 -10.36 -24.48 7.20
N LYS A 444 -9.69 -24.88 6.11
CA LYS A 444 -9.05 -23.95 5.17
C LYS A 444 -10.08 -23.10 4.42
N GLU A 445 -11.23 -23.65 4.09
CA GLU A 445 -12.34 -22.89 3.48
C GLU A 445 -12.80 -21.74 4.39
N LYS A 446 -13.01 -22.01 5.69
CA LYS A 446 -13.36 -20.98 6.69
C LYS A 446 -12.26 -19.92 6.86
N GLU A 447 -10.99 -20.33 6.88
CA GLU A 447 -9.86 -19.40 6.95
C GLU A 447 -9.81 -18.48 5.72
N ILE A 448 -10.07 -19.02 4.51
CA ILE A 448 -10.14 -18.25 3.26
C ILE A 448 -11.28 -17.24 3.32
N ASP A 449 -12.48 -17.64 3.74
CA ASP A 449 -13.64 -16.73 3.84
C ASP A 449 -13.37 -15.57 4.80
N ALA A 450 -12.69 -15.83 5.92
CA ALA A 450 -12.27 -14.80 6.87
C ALA A 450 -11.26 -13.83 6.24
N ILE A 451 -10.26 -14.35 5.50
CA ILE A 451 -9.28 -13.52 4.78
C ILE A 451 -9.94 -12.67 3.71
N VAL A 452 -10.88 -13.24 2.93
CA VAL A 452 -11.63 -12.50 1.90
C VAL A 452 -12.44 -11.37 2.53
N SER A 453 -13.14 -11.65 3.63
CA SER A 453 -13.92 -10.65 4.37
C SER A 453 -13.02 -9.52 4.92
N LEU A 454 -11.87 -9.87 5.48
CA LEU A 454 -10.88 -8.91 5.94
C LEU A 454 -10.36 -8.04 4.80
N ASN A 455 -9.97 -8.64 3.67
CA ASN A 455 -9.47 -7.91 2.49
C ASN A 455 -10.52 -6.93 1.92
N LYS A 456 -11.80 -7.33 1.90
CA LYS A 456 -12.89 -6.44 1.53
C LYS A 456 -12.95 -5.22 2.46
N ASN A 457 -12.92 -5.44 3.77
CA ASN A 457 -12.95 -4.37 4.76
C ASN A 457 -11.72 -3.43 4.62
N LEU A 458 -10.52 -3.98 4.42
CA LEU A 458 -9.31 -3.19 4.19
C LEU A 458 -9.41 -2.34 2.92
N THR A 459 -9.97 -2.89 1.84
CA THR A 459 -10.19 -2.18 0.57
C THR A 459 -11.16 -1.00 0.74
N GLU A 460 -12.23 -1.19 1.50
CA GLU A 460 -13.20 -0.14 1.82
C GLU A 460 -12.55 0.99 2.63
N LYS A 461 -11.78 0.66 3.66
CA LYS A 461 -11.03 1.65 4.46
C LYS A 461 -9.97 2.38 3.62
N GLN A 462 -9.23 1.67 2.78
CA GLN A 462 -8.27 2.31 1.87
C GLN A 462 -8.96 3.26 0.89
N SER A 463 -10.16 2.90 0.41
CA SER A 463 -10.93 3.77 -0.49
C SER A 463 -11.38 5.06 0.20
N ARG A 464 -11.77 4.98 1.49
CA ARG A 464 -12.08 6.17 2.31
C ARG A 464 -10.86 7.07 2.47
N ILE A 465 -9.71 6.50 2.82
CA ILE A 465 -8.45 7.24 2.97
C ILE A 465 -8.01 7.89 1.65
N ASN A 466 -8.14 7.18 0.54
CA ASN A 466 -7.88 7.74 -0.80
C ASN A 466 -8.81 8.91 -1.14
N SER A 467 -10.06 8.90 -0.64
CA SER A 467 -10.97 10.03 -0.79
C SER A 467 -10.49 11.24 0.00
N LEU A 468 -10.08 11.04 1.26
CA LEU A 468 -9.51 12.10 2.09
C LEU A 468 -8.29 12.75 1.45
N GLU A 469 -7.42 11.95 0.82
CA GLU A 469 -6.25 12.46 0.10
C GLU A 469 -6.64 13.29 -1.13
N LYS A 470 -7.59 12.81 -1.93
CA LYS A 470 -8.07 13.56 -3.11
C LYS A 470 -8.75 14.88 -2.74
N ASP A 471 -9.52 14.88 -1.66
CA ASP A 471 -10.17 16.10 -1.15
C ASP A 471 -9.13 17.11 -0.64
N ARG A 472 -8.06 16.62 -0.02
CA ARG A 472 -6.89 17.42 0.37
C ARG A 472 -6.19 18.03 -0.85
N GLU A 473 -5.81 17.21 -1.84
CA GLU A 473 -5.17 17.67 -3.08
C GLU A 473 -6.02 18.71 -3.82
N LEU A 474 -7.33 18.48 -3.90
CA LEU A 474 -8.27 19.43 -4.52
C LEU A 474 -8.31 20.76 -3.75
N THR A 475 -8.28 20.69 -2.42
CA THR A 475 -8.26 21.88 -1.56
C THR A 475 -6.96 22.67 -1.73
N GLU A 476 -5.81 21.99 -1.81
CA GLU A 476 -4.52 22.61 -2.09
C GLU A 476 -4.47 23.26 -3.48
N SER A 477 -4.97 22.56 -4.50
CA SER A 477 -5.02 23.08 -5.87
C SER A 477 -5.90 24.34 -5.98
N LYS A 478 -7.08 24.33 -5.35
CA LYS A 478 -7.95 25.52 -5.28
C LYS A 478 -7.24 26.69 -4.60
N LEU A 479 -6.55 26.45 -3.49
CA LEU A 479 -5.82 27.49 -2.78
C LEU A 479 -4.72 28.10 -3.65
N GLN A 480 -3.93 27.26 -4.33
CA GLN A 480 -2.89 27.73 -5.26
C GLN A 480 -3.50 28.57 -6.37
N LEU A 481 -4.62 28.14 -6.95
CA LEU A 481 -5.35 28.92 -7.96
C LEU A 481 -5.73 30.31 -7.42
N TYR A 482 -6.34 30.36 -6.23
CA TYR A 482 -6.71 31.65 -5.61
C TYR A 482 -5.50 32.56 -5.35
N GLN A 483 -4.37 31.98 -4.92
CA GLN A 483 -3.12 32.73 -4.72
C GLN A 483 -2.59 33.29 -6.05
N THR A 484 -2.53 32.46 -7.10
CA THR A 484 -2.11 32.89 -8.43
C THR A 484 -3.05 33.95 -9.03
N GLU A 485 -4.36 33.82 -8.83
CA GLU A 485 -5.33 34.84 -9.23
C GLU A 485 -5.08 36.17 -8.52
N GLN A 486 -4.82 36.15 -7.20
CA GLN A 486 -4.46 37.35 -6.46
C GLN A 486 -3.16 37.98 -7.00
N GLU A 487 -2.11 37.19 -7.20
CA GLU A 487 -0.86 37.69 -7.78
C GLU A 487 -1.08 38.33 -9.16
N LEU A 488 -1.82 37.68 -10.06
CA LEU A 488 -2.17 38.21 -11.37
C LEU A 488 -2.97 39.52 -11.27
N THR A 489 -3.92 39.63 -10.34
CA THR A 489 -4.67 40.87 -10.16
C THR A 489 -3.77 42.02 -9.69
N THR A 490 -2.84 41.74 -8.77
CA THR A 490 -1.87 42.73 -8.30
C THR A 490 -0.88 43.17 -9.38
N GLU A 491 -0.38 42.23 -10.20
CA GLU A 491 0.50 42.53 -11.33
C GLU A 491 -0.25 43.28 -12.45
N ASN A 492 -1.50 42.93 -12.72
CA ASN A 492 -2.34 43.68 -13.65
C ASN A 492 -2.56 45.12 -13.17
N TYR A 493 -2.81 45.31 -11.87
CA TYR A 493 -2.94 46.64 -11.27
C TYR A 493 -1.62 47.44 -11.40
N ARG A 494 -0.46 46.84 -11.11
CA ARG A 494 0.86 47.47 -11.31
C ARG A 494 1.09 47.85 -12.77
N ARG A 495 0.78 46.96 -13.71
CA ARG A 495 0.91 47.21 -15.14
C ARG A 495 0.00 48.35 -15.60
N GLN A 496 -1.25 48.38 -15.11
CA GLN A 496 -2.17 49.49 -15.38
C GLN A 496 -1.63 50.81 -14.85
N GLN A 497 -1.08 50.84 -13.63
CA GLN A 497 -0.45 52.05 -13.08
C GLN A 497 0.74 52.52 -13.95
N LEU A 498 1.60 51.61 -14.40
CA LEU A 498 2.70 51.96 -15.32
C LEU A 498 2.18 52.53 -16.65
N ILE A 499 1.11 51.97 -17.21
CA ILE A 499 0.46 52.50 -18.41
C ILE A 499 -0.07 53.91 -18.14
N ILE A 500 -0.78 54.12 -17.02
CA ILE A 500 -1.32 55.44 -16.63
C ILE A 500 -0.19 56.46 -16.45
N TYR A 501 0.88 56.12 -15.75
CA TYR A 501 2.02 57.02 -15.55
C TYR A 501 2.75 57.34 -16.85
N SER A 502 2.92 56.37 -17.75
CA SER A 502 3.51 56.62 -19.07
C SER A 502 2.63 57.54 -19.94
N LEU A 503 1.30 57.40 -19.88
CA LEU A 503 0.36 58.30 -20.56
C LEU A 503 0.42 59.72 -19.99
N ILE A 504 0.42 59.88 -18.66
CA ILE A 504 0.53 61.20 -18.01
C ILE A 504 1.85 61.87 -18.39
N ALA A 505 2.97 61.15 -18.35
CA ALA A 505 4.28 61.67 -18.75
C ALA A 505 4.29 62.10 -20.23
N GLY A 506 3.67 61.30 -21.12
CA GLY A 506 3.51 61.64 -22.53
C GLY A 506 2.71 62.92 -22.76
N VAL A 507 1.60 63.11 -22.05
CA VAL A 507 0.79 64.34 -22.11
C VAL A 507 1.57 65.56 -21.60
N LEU A 508 2.31 65.41 -20.50
CA LEU A 508 3.16 66.49 -19.98
C LEU A 508 4.23 66.91 -20.99
N LEU A 509 4.87 65.96 -21.68
CA LEU A 509 5.84 66.24 -22.75
C LEU A 509 5.20 67.01 -23.92
N LEU A 510 3.99 66.63 -24.33
CA LEU A 510 3.24 67.34 -25.39
C LEU A 510 2.90 68.78 -24.97
N LEU A 511 2.43 69.00 -23.74
CA LEU A 511 2.18 70.34 -23.21
C LEU A 511 3.45 71.19 -23.15
N LEU A 512 4.57 70.57 -22.77
CA LEU A 512 5.87 71.24 -22.72
C LEU A 512 6.35 71.64 -24.13
N SER A 513 6.16 70.75 -25.11
CA SER A 513 6.42 71.04 -26.53
C SER A 513 5.55 72.19 -27.06
N LEU A 514 4.24 72.16 -26.78
CA LEU A 514 3.29 73.23 -27.14
C LEU A 514 3.68 74.57 -26.50
N PHE A 515 4.07 74.57 -25.22
CA PHE A 515 4.55 75.77 -24.53
C PHE A 515 5.81 76.33 -25.18
N TRP A 516 6.77 75.48 -25.55
CA TRP A 516 7.97 75.89 -26.28
C TRP A 516 7.65 76.45 -27.66
N MET A 517 6.75 75.82 -28.43
CA MET A 517 6.28 76.35 -29.71
C MET A 517 5.58 77.69 -29.56
N PHE A 518 4.71 77.84 -28.56
CA PHE A 518 4.03 79.11 -28.27
C PHE A 518 5.04 80.22 -27.93
N ARG A 519 6.02 79.93 -27.07
CA ARG A 519 7.11 80.86 -26.73
C ARG A 519 7.94 81.24 -27.96
N SER A 520 8.32 80.26 -28.77
CA SER A 520 9.09 80.47 -30.01
C SER A 520 8.33 81.33 -31.02
N ASN A 521 7.04 81.05 -31.23
CA ASN A 521 6.18 81.84 -32.12
C ASN A 521 5.99 83.28 -31.61
N LYS A 522 5.89 83.49 -30.29
CA LYS A 522 5.85 84.84 -29.70
C LYS A 522 7.15 85.61 -29.93
N GLN A 523 8.31 84.96 -29.79
CA GLN A 523 9.61 85.56 -30.11
C GLN A 523 9.74 85.91 -31.61
N ARG A 524 9.29 85.03 -32.51
CA ARG A 524 9.26 85.32 -33.96
C ARG A 524 8.38 86.51 -34.32
N ARG A 525 7.23 86.67 -33.65
CA ARG A 525 6.34 87.82 -33.84
C ARG A 525 6.93 89.14 -33.34
N LEU A 526 7.78 89.11 -32.31
CA LEU A 526 8.48 90.28 -31.79
C LEU A 526 9.72 90.67 -32.62
N ALA A 527 10.25 89.76 -33.45
CA ALA A 527 11.40 90.01 -34.31
C ALA A 527 11.03 90.46 -35.73
N ASN A 528 9.76 90.29 -36.14
CA ASN A 528 9.22 90.67 -37.45
C ASN A 528 8.35 91.95 -37.42
N ASN A 529 8.30 92.64 -36.27
CA ASN A 529 7.80 94.01 -36.09
C ASN A 529 9.00 94.87 -35.69
#